data_AF-A0A6J4T2S0-F1
#
_entry.id   AF-A0A6J4T2S0-F1
#
_cell.length_a   1.000
_cell.length_b   1.000
_cell.length_c   1.000
_cell.angle_alpha   90.00
_cell.angle_beta   90.00
_cell.angle_gamma   90.00
#
_symmetry.space_group_name_H-M   'P 1'
#
loop_
_entity.id
_entity.type
_entity.pdbx_description
1 polymer ?
#
loop_
_entity_poly.entity_id
_entity_poly.type
_entity_poly.pdbx_seq_one_letter_code
_entity_poly.pdbx_strand_id
1 'polypeptide(L)'
;MRIALVSEHASPLAVVGGVDAGGQNVHVAALARGLASRGAQVVVHTRRDDPATPRRVPLYPGVDVDHIDAGPATPIPKDELLVHMDAFAGELERRWREDRPDVVHSHFWMSGLAAVRAAERLRLPVAHTFHALGVVKRRYQGDADPSPAERQDIERDVVARVDRIVATCTDEAFELMRMGADRSKVTVVPCGVDLERFRPDGPREERRLPHRLLYAGRLVERKGIGNVITALADVSGCELVVAGGGLRTTLTRDPEAQRLRALAEERGVGDRVELRGRVSHDELPALLRSADALVSVPWYEPFGITPLEAMACGVPVVASAVGGMIDTVVDGLTGRHVPPRDPERLAAVLRDVLADPARRAAQGRAGVQRTRQLYAWDRVALATLDVYEALLARRRPTRRAGRFGRDTGAASHVDQLRAALTTSGSMLARAESWGARLARRLDAGGRLLAVGNGGSAAQAQHLTAELVGRFETERRALSAICLHGDTSALTAIANDYGIEEAFARQVHAHARPGDVLLGFSTSGRSANVLAAARAARECGMTVWGLTGPAPNPLADLCDDVVVVDAERTCTIQELHLVAIHVLCSAVDAALEAGVAPRAKRLQA
;
A
#
# COMPACT_ATOMS: atom_id res chain seq x y z
N MET A 1 0.25 -22.26 -1.32
CA MET A 1 1.61 -21.76 -1.04
C MET A 1 1.93 -22.00 0.44
N ARG A 2 3.13 -22.46 0.77
CA ARG A 2 3.64 -22.57 2.15
C ARG A 2 4.46 -21.35 2.51
N ILE A 3 4.16 -20.70 3.61
CA ILE A 3 4.77 -19.43 4.01
C ILE A 3 5.31 -19.58 5.42
N ALA A 4 6.60 -19.29 5.60
CA ALA A 4 7.21 -19.15 6.92
C ALA A 4 7.28 -17.66 7.29
N LEU A 5 6.45 -17.23 8.23
CA LEU A 5 6.60 -15.91 8.85
C LEU A 5 7.60 -16.04 10.00
N VAL A 6 8.54 -15.10 10.14
CA VAL A 6 9.52 -15.10 11.23
C VAL A 6 9.35 -13.83 12.04
N SER A 7 8.99 -13.95 13.32
CA SER A 7 8.76 -12.84 14.24
C SER A 7 9.29 -13.24 15.62
N GLU A 8 10.57 -12.97 15.88
CA GLU A 8 11.31 -13.60 16.98
C GLU A 8 10.83 -13.18 18.37
N HIS A 9 10.53 -11.89 18.57
CA HIS A 9 10.15 -11.33 19.87
C HIS A 9 8.65 -11.04 20.00
N ALA A 10 7.95 -10.93 18.86
CA ALA A 10 6.56 -10.52 18.80
C ALA A 10 5.69 -11.71 18.40
N SER A 11 5.37 -12.55 19.39
CA SER A 11 4.49 -13.70 19.20
C SER A 11 3.09 -13.25 18.76
N PRO A 12 2.48 -13.89 17.74
CA PRO A 12 1.11 -13.59 17.32
C PRO A 12 0.05 -14.09 18.33
N LEU A 13 0.46 -14.88 19.34
CA LEU A 13 -0.39 -15.35 20.43
C LEU A 13 -0.47 -14.35 21.60
N ALA A 14 0.35 -13.29 21.57
CA ALA A 14 0.37 -12.32 22.65
C ALA A 14 -0.99 -11.61 22.80
N VAL A 15 -1.50 -11.57 24.04
CA VAL A 15 -2.74 -10.86 24.35
C VAL A 15 -2.56 -9.38 24.06
N VAL A 16 -3.38 -8.84 23.14
CA VAL A 16 -3.23 -7.46 22.68
C VAL A 16 -3.41 -6.47 23.84
N GLY A 17 -2.52 -5.47 23.93
CA GLY A 17 -2.43 -4.53 25.04
C GLY A 17 -1.48 -4.98 26.16
N GLY A 18 -0.95 -6.21 26.10
CA GLY A 18 0.18 -6.72 26.89
C GLY A 18 1.43 -5.81 26.85
N VAL A 19 2.34 -5.97 27.81
CA VAL A 19 3.64 -5.26 27.81
C VAL A 19 4.43 -5.57 26.53
N ASP A 20 4.27 -6.78 25.99
CA ASP A 20 4.92 -7.30 24.77
C ASP A 20 4.01 -7.37 23.54
N ALA A 21 2.77 -6.87 23.61
CA ALA A 21 1.81 -6.93 22.49
C ALA A 21 1.68 -5.56 21.82
N GLY A 22 2.53 -5.32 20.82
CA GLY A 22 2.57 -4.10 20.02
C GLY A 22 1.96 -4.25 18.64
N GLY A 23 2.18 -3.24 17.79
CA GLY A 23 1.70 -3.23 16.40
C GLY A 23 2.22 -4.40 15.56
N GLN A 24 3.45 -4.88 15.82
CA GLN A 24 4.01 -6.04 15.12
C GLN A 24 3.22 -7.33 15.41
N ASN A 25 2.85 -7.60 16.67
CA ASN A 25 2.07 -8.79 17.03
C ASN A 25 0.73 -8.80 16.29
N VAL A 26 0.03 -7.66 16.32
CA VAL A 26 -1.25 -7.47 15.63
C VAL A 26 -1.08 -7.66 14.12
N HIS A 27 -0.03 -7.06 13.55
CA HIS A 27 0.26 -7.17 12.12
C HIS A 27 0.52 -8.61 11.69
N VAL A 28 1.43 -9.32 12.37
CA VAL A 28 1.81 -10.70 12.01
C VAL A 28 0.61 -11.65 12.16
N ALA A 29 -0.15 -11.54 13.25
CA ALA A 29 -1.33 -12.36 13.46
C ALA A 29 -2.40 -12.14 12.38
N ALA A 30 -2.71 -10.87 12.08
CA ALA A 30 -3.72 -10.53 11.09
C ALA A 30 -3.28 -10.87 9.66
N LEU A 31 -2.01 -10.63 9.31
CA LEU A 31 -1.45 -11.02 8.03
C LEU A 31 -1.48 -12.54 7.85
N ALA A 32 -1.05 -13.31 8.86
CA ALA A 32 -1.09 -14.78 8.80
C ALA A 32 -2.50 -15.31 8.53
N ARG A 33 -3.52 -14.78 9.24
CA ARG A 33 -4.92 -15.10 9.01
C ARG A 33 -5.39 -14.72 7.60
N GLY A 34 -5.05 -13.52 7.14
CA GLY A 34 -5.43 -13.02 5.81
C GLY A 34 -4.78 -13.79 4.65
N LEU A 35 -3.57 -14.33 4.85
CA LEU A 35 -2.90 -15.22 3.91
C LEU A 35 -3.56 -16.62 3.90
N ALA A 36 -3.86 -17.17 5.08
CA ALA A 36 -4.49 -18.48 5.20
C ALA A 36 -5.92 -18.52 4.65
N SER A 37 -6.70 -17.45 4.84
CA SER A 37 -8.04 -17.32 4.24
C SER A 37 -8.03 -17.35 2.71
N ARG A 38 -6.85 -17.16 2.09
CA ARG A 38 -6.59 -17.23 0.65
C ARG A 38 -5.92 -18.53 0.21
N GLY A 39 -5.94 -19.56 1.07
CA GLY A 39 -5.43 -20.89 0.77
C GLY A 39 -3.93 -21.07 0.97
N ALA A 40 -3.23 -20.11 1.61
CA ALA A 40 -1.86 -20.34 2.06
C ALA A 40 -1.83 -21.23 3.31
N GLN A 41 -0.75 -22.00 3.46
CA GLN A 41 -0.40 -22.66 4.72
C GLN A 41 0.70 -21.83 5.38
N VAL A 42 0.45 -21.32 6.57
CA VAL A 42 1.33 -20.36 7.24
C VAL A 42 1.88 -20.97 8.53
N VAL A 43 3.19 -20.89 8.70
CA VAL A 43 3.85 -21.20 9.98
C VAL A 43 4.53 -19.92 10.48
N VAL A 44 4.16 -19.46 11.67
CA VAL A 44 4.79 -18.30 12.32
C VAL A 44 5.83 -18.80 13.30
N HIS A 45 7.11 -18.56 13.01
CA HIS A 45 8.22 -18.90 13.90
C HIS A 45 8.50 -17.76 14.88
N THR A 46 8.39 -18.04 16.18
CA THR A 46 8.65 -17.10 17.27
C THR A 46 9.56 -17.74 18.31
N ARG A 47 10.31 -16.96 19.08
CA ARG A 47 11.14 -17.51 20.16
C ARG A 47 10.25 -18.07 21.26
N ARG A 48 10.68 -19.19 21.85
CA ARG A 48 10.08 -19.76 23.04
C ARG A 48 10.57 -19.02 24.29
N ASP A 49 9.64 -18.53 25.10
CA ASP A 49 9.88 -17.72 26.30
C ASP A 49 9.33 -18.35 27.58
N ASP A 50 8.72 -19.53 27.50
CA ASP A 50 8.21 -20.29 28.65
C ASP A 50 8.43 -21.81 28.42
N PRO A 51 8.99 -22.56 29.39
CA PRO A 51 9.23 -24.00 29.27
C PRO A 51 7.94 -24.85 29.23
N ALA A 52 6.78 -24.30 29.57
CA ALA A 52 5.47 -24.94 29.44
C ALA A 52 4.85 -24.72 28.04
N THR A 53 5.31 -23.71 27.30
CA THR A 53 4.75 -23.40 25.96
C THR A 53 5.01 -24.56 25.00
N PRO A 54 3.97 -25.14 24.37
CA PRO A 54 4.14 -26.22 23.41
C PRO A 54 4.98 -25.79 22.20
N ARG A 55 5.75 -26.71 21.63
CA ARG A 55 6.60 -26.42 20.46
C ARG A 55 5.81 -25.92 19.25
N ARG A 56 4.59 -26.39 19.04
CA ARG A 56 3.70 -25.92 17.96
C ARG A 56 2.27 -25.78 18.49
N VAL A 57 1.61 -24.69 18.15
CA VAL A 57 0.24 -24.36 18.58
C VAL A 57 -0.57 -23.89 17.36
N PRO A 58 -1.75 -24.45 17.10
CA PRO A 58 -2.63 -23.92 16.06
C PRO A 58 -3.19 -22.56 16.48
N LEU A 59 -3.14 -21.57 15.59
CA LEU A 59 -3.70 -20.22 15.82
C LEU A 59 -5.03 -20.03 15.08
N TYR A 60 -5.10 -20.49 13.83
CA TYR A 60 -6.25 -20.36 12.94
C TYR A 60 -6.21 -21.48 11.91
N PRO A 61 -7.32 -21.90 11.27
CA PRO A 61 -7.25 -22.86 10.16
C PRO A 61 -6.22 -22.45 9.10
N GLY A 62 -5.20 -23.29 8.88
CA GLY A 62 -4.07 -23.01 7.97
C GLY A 62 -2.96 -22.13 8.55
N VAL A 63 -2.98 -21.82 9.84
CA VAL A 63 -1.95 -21.05 10.56
C VAL A 63 -1.51 -21.77 11.84
N ASP A 64 -0.24 -22.14 11.89
CA ASP A 64 0.42 -22.66 13.09
C ASP A 64 1.45 -21.65 13.62
N VAL A 65 1.65 -21.64 14.94
CA VAL A 65 2.74 -20.93 15.61
C VAL A 65 3.75 -21.95 16.09
N ASP A 66 4.99 -21.78 15.65
CA ASP A 66 6.12 -22.68 15.88
C ASP A 66 7.11 -21.99 16.82
N HIS A 67 7.21 -22.49 18.05
CA HIS A 67 8.13 -21.98 19.07
C HIS A 67 9.54 -22.54 18.84
N ILE A 68 10.49 -21.62 18.72
CA ILE A 68 11.90 -21.87 18.42
C ILE A 68 12.70 -21.79 19.72
N ASP A 69 13.43 -22.85 20.03
CA ASP A 69 14.34 -22.90 21.17
C ASP A 69 15.64 -22.15 20.81
N ALA A 70 15.74 -20.91 21.28
CA ALA A 70 16.91 -20.05 21.08
C ALA A 70 17.20 -19.27 22.38
N GLY A 71 18.23 -19.72 23.10
CA GLY A 71 18.51 -19.26 24.46
C GLY A 71 17.61 -19.94 25.51
N PRO A 72 17.59 -19.45 26.76
CA PRO A 72 16.75 -20.01 27.81
C PRO A 72 15.27 -19.80 27.46
N ALA A 73 14.37 -20.73 27.82
CA ALA A 73 12.94 -20.57 27.63
C ALA A 73 12.32 -19.66 28.70
N THR A 74 12.81 -18.43 28.81
CA THR A 74 12.31 -17.40 29.74
C THR A 74 12.07 -16.09 28.99
N PRO A 75 11.26 -15.16 29.54
CA PRO A 75 11.16 -13.83 28.99
C PRO A 75 12.55 -13.16 28.98
N ILE A 76 12.94 -12.61 27.84
CA ILE A 76 14.18 -11.82 27.68
C ILE A 76 13.79 -10.48 27.05
N PRO A 77 14.27 -9.35 27.59
CA PRO A 77 14.06 -8.05 26.98
C PRO A 77 14.52 -8.05 25.52
N LYS A 78 13.70 -7.47 24.61
CA LYS A 78 13.97 -7.53 23.18
C LYS A 78 15.37 -7.05 22.77
N ASP A 79 15.91 -6.04 23.46
CA ASP A 79 17.18 -5.43 23.10
C ASP A 79 18.39 -6.31 23.52
N GLU A 80 18.15 -7.36 24.33
CA GLU A 80 19.14 -8.38 24.73
C GLU A 80 19.09 -9.64 23.86
N LEU A 81 18.08 -9.78 22.99
CA LEU A 81 17.86 -11.00 22.19
C LEU A 81 18.91 -11.24 21.09
N LEU A 82 19.68 -10.23 20.70
CA LEU A 82 20.60 -10.29 19.56
C LEU A 82 21.56 -11.49 19.66
N VAL A 83 22.08 -11.77 20.85
CA VAL A 83 23.06 -12.86 21.09
C VAL A 83 22.49 -14.26 20.81
N HIS A 84 21.16 -14.40 20.75
CA HIS A 84 20.49 -15.67 20.48
C HIS A 84 20.12 -15.87 19.01
N MET A 85 20.33 -14.87 18.14
CA MET A 85 19.88 -14.94 16.74
C MET A 85 20.62 -15.98 15.89
N ASP A 86 21.85 -16.36 16.26
CA ASP A 86 22.55 -17.47 15.62
C ASP A 86 21.95 -18.84 15.95
N ALA A 87 21.61 -19.07 17.22
CA ALA A 87 20.89 -20.27 17.64
C ALA A 87 19.50 -20.33 17.00
N PHE A 88 18.80 -19.20 16.96
CA PHE A 88 17.51 -19.07 16.29
C PHE A 88 17.61 -19.42 14.79
N ALA A 89 18.61 -18.89 14.08
CA ALA A 89 18.85 -19.20 12.67
C ALA A 89 19.16 -20.69 12.43
N GLY A 90 19.99 -21.31 13.29
CA GLY A 90 20.30 -22.73 13.19
C GLY A 90 19.06 -23.61 13.35
N GLU A 91 18.18 -23.25 14.27
CA GLU A 91 16.93 -23.99 14.48
C GLU A 91 15.94 -23.75 13.33
N LEU A 92 15.81 -22.52 12.80
CA LEU A 92 15.03 -22.25 11.59
C LEU A 92 15.52 -23.12 10.41
N GLU A 93 16.83 -23.20 10.20
CA GLU A 93 17.41 -24.04 9.15
C GLU A 93 17.02 -25.51 9.33
N ARG A 94 17.11 -26.05 10.55
CA ARG A 94 16.69 -27.42 10.85
C ARG A 94 15.21 -27.63 10.54
N ARG A 95 14.34 -26.72 10.97
CA ARG A 95 12.89 -26.77 10.71
C ARG A 95 12.61 -26.74 9.21
N TRP A 96 13.27 -25.88 8.44
CA TRP A 96 13.03 -25.72 7.01
C TRP A 96 13.67 -26.81 6.14
N ARG A 97 14.59 -27.61 6.69
CA ARG A 97 15.03 -28.87 6.05
C ARG A 97 13.95 -29.95 6.14
N GLU A 98 13.25 -30.01 7.27
CA GLU A 98 12.14 -30.95 7.49
C GLU A 98 10.87 -30.50 6.76
N ASP A 99 10.54 -29.21 6.87
CA ASP A 99 9.30 -28.62 6.39
C ASP A 99 9.60 -27.34 5.58
N ARG A 100 10.02 -27.53 4.33
CA ARG A 100 10.51 -26.44 3.46
C ARG A 100 9.40 -25.44 3.08
N PRO A 101 9.51 -24.14 3.38
CA PRO A 101 8.54 -23.15 2.91
C PRO A 101 8.78 -22.79 1.44
N ASP A 102 7.74 -22.30 0.76
CA ASP A 102 7.89 -21.68 -0.56
C ASP A 102 8.52 -20.29 -0.41
N VAL A 103 8.09 -19.52 0.59
CA VAL A 103 8.57 -18.16 0.89
C VAL A 103 8.81 -17.99 2.39
N VAL A 104 9.90 -17.32 2.73
CA VAL A 104 10.17 -16.81 4.08
C VAL A 104 9.85 -15.32 4.09
N HIS A 105 9.08 -14.86 5.06
CA HIS A 105 8.86 -13.44 5.32
C HIS A 105 9.22 -13.10 6.77
N SER A 106 10.34 -12.40 6.96
CA SER A 106 10.80 -11.99 8.28
C SER A 106 10.29 -10.61 8.67
N HIS A 107 9.99 -10.45 9.94
CA HIS A 107 9.41 -9.26 10.55
C HIS A 107 10.30 -8.76 11.67
N PHE A 108 10.85 -7.54 11.53
CA PHE A 108 11.86 -6.91 12.41
C PHE A 108 13.30 -7.36 12.14
N TRP A 109 14.25 -6.47 12.44
CA TRP A 109 15.65 -6.61 12.02
C TRP A 109 16.33 -7.89 12.52
N MET A 110 16.05 -8.35 13.75
CA MET A 110 16.60 -9.61 14.29
C MET A 110 16.04 -10.85 13.59
N SER A 111 14.74 -10.89 13.31
CA SER A 111 14.16 -11.90 12.41
C SER A 111 14.77 -11.83 11.01
N GLY A 112 15.04 -10.62 10.50
CA GLY A 112 15.74 -10.41 9.24
C GLY A 112 17.11 -11.09 9.23
N LEU A 113 17.92 -10.80 10.25
CA LEU A 113 19.24 -11.42 10.45
C LEU A 113 19.17 -12.95 10.47
N ALA A 114 18.29 -13.50 11.32
CA ALA A 114 18.18 -14.95 11.48
C ALA A 114 17.62 -15.64 10.23
N ALA A 115 16.59 -15.05 9.60
CA ALA A 115 15.97 -15.59 8.40
C ALA A 115 16.92 -15.59 7.20
N VAL A 116 17.68 -14.52 6.98
CA VAL A 116 18.68 -14.46 5.90
C VAL A 116 19.75 -15.55 6.09
N ARG A 117 20.30 -15.69 7.30
CA ARG A 117 21.31 -16.72 7.62
C ARG A 117 20.79 -18.14 7.36
N ALA A 118 19.57 -18.45 7.78
CA ALA A 118 18.95 -19.76 7.58
C ALA A 118 18.55 -20.00 6.11
N ALA A 119 17.98 -19.00 5.45
CA ALA A 119 17.45 -19.10 4.09
C ALA A 119 18.55 -19.25 3.03
N GLU A 120 19.71 -18.60 3.19
CA GLU A 120 20.81 -18.70 2.23
C GLU A 120 21.34 -20.13 2.09
N ARG A 121 21.51 -20.84 3.22
CA ARG A 121 21.96 -22.24 3.23
C ARG A 121 21.00 -23.17 2.49
N LEU A 122 19.72 -22.83 2.50
CA LEU A 122 18.66 -23.60 1.86
C LEU A 122 18.21 -23.04 0.52
N ARG A 123 18.75 -21.88 0.10
CA ARG A 123 18.34 -21.11 -1.08
C ARG A 123 16.83 -20.79 -1.10
N LEU A 124 16.29 -20.38 0.04
CA LEU A 124 14.89 -19.97 0.17
C LEU A 124 14.70 -18.49 -0.21
N PRO A 125 13.55 -18.09 -0.78
CA PRO A 125 13.24 -16.69 -1.05
C PRO A 125 12.89 -15.95 0.25
N VAL A 126 13.42 -14.75 0.42
CA VAL A 126 13.21 -13.93 1.62
C VAL A 126 12.57 -12.59 1.26
N ALA A 127 11.33 -12.39 1.73
CA ALA A 127 10.72 -11.09 1.89
C ALA A 127 10.98 -10.56 3.31
N HIS A 128 10.99 -9.25 3.50
CA HIS A 128 11.27 -8.65 4.80
C HIS A 128 10.46 -7.38 5.08
N THR A 129 9.90 -7.27 6.28
CA THR A 129 9.28 -6.04 6.82
C THR A 129 10.04 -5.59 8.06
N PHE A 130 10.52 -4.34 8.09
CA PHE A 130 11.37 -3.86 9.19
C PHE A 130 10.61 -3.47 10.45
N HIS A 131 9.37 -2.99 10.35
CA HIS A 131 8.51 -2.53 11.45
C HIS A 131 9.01 -1.28 12.19
N ALA A 132 10.32 -1.08 12.29
CA ALA A 132 10.97 0.15 12.74
C ALA A 132 12.44 0.12 12.31
N LEU A 133 12.96 1.26 11.84
CA LEU A 133 14.36 1.41 11.44
C LEU A 133 15.18 2.03 12.57
N GLY A 134 16.36 1.47 12.83
CA GLY A 134 17.30 1.95 13.84
C GLY A 134 17.83 3.36 13.55
N VAL A 135 18.02 3.71 12.27
CA VAL A 135 18.42 5.07 11.87
C VAL A 135 17.38 6.12 12.26
N VAL A 136 16.10 5.80 12.09
CA VAL A 136 14.99 6.70 12.43
C VAL A 136 14.82 6.75 13.95
N LYS A 137 14.91 5.61 14.63
CA LYS A 137 14.83 5.54 16.09
C LYS A 137 15.92 6.41 16.74
N ARG A 138 17.18 6.27 16.30
CA ARG A 138 18.31 7.08 16.79
C ARG A 138 18.13 8.58 16.51
N ARG A 139 17.60 8.96 15.34
CA ARG A 139 17.31 10.37 14.99
C ARG A 139 16.38 11.04 16.00
N TYR A 140 15.38 10.33 16.52
CA TYR A 140 14.38 10.90 17.43
C TYR A 140 14.63 10.65 18.92
N GLN A 141 15.32 9.57 19.28
CA GLN A 141 15.59 9.19 20.67
C GLN A 141 17.00 9.54 21.15
N GLY A 142 17.96 9.76 20.24
CA GLY A 142 19.35 10.05 20.62
C GLY A 142 19.91 8.99 21.57
N ASP A 143 20.50 9.43 22.67
CA ASP A 143 21.11 8.58 23.70
C ASP A 143 20.08 7.75 24.50
N ALA A 144 18.78 8.06 24.37
CA ALA A 144 17.71 7.28 25.01
C ALA A 144 17.29 6.04 24.18
N ASP A 145 17.93 5.78 23.03
CA ASP A 145 17.69 4.58 22.23
C ASP A 145 18.42 3.35 22.86
N PRO A 146 17.70 2.36 23.42
CA PRO A 146 18.32 1.19 24.05
C PRO A 146 18.84 0.15 23.04
N SER A 147 18.68 0.38 21.74
CA SER A 147 19.08 -0.61 20.73
C SER A 147 20.60 -0.74 20.62
N PRO A 148 21.10 -1.96 20.37
CA PRO A 148 22.54 -2.23 20.26
C PRO A 148 23.20 -1.41 19.15
N ALA A 149 24.48 -1.10 19.31
CA ALA A 149 25.23 -0.23 18.39
C ALA A 149 25.27 -0.81 16.97
N GLU A 150 25.36 -2.12 16.86
CA GLU A 150 25.46 -2.93 15.65
C GLU A 150 24.15 -2.98 14.84
N ARG A 151 23.02 -2.55 15.44
CA ARG A 151 21.70 -2.66 14.81
C ARG A 151 21.65 -2.05 13.41
N GLN A 152 22.24 -0.86 13.23
CA GLN A 152 22.16 -0.15 11.94
C GLN A 152 22.94 -0.88 10.85
N ASP A 153 24.09 -1.45 11.19
CA ASP A 153 24.92 -2.22 10.25
C ASP A 153 24.22 -3.54 9.88
N ILE A 154 23.58 -4.19 10.86
CA ILE A 154 22.79 -5.39 10.64
C ILE A 154 21.56 -5.09 9.78
N GLU A 155 20.85 -3.98 10.02
CA GLU A 155 19.73 -3.58 9.16
C GLU A 155 20.19 -3.32 7.72
N ARG A 156 21.35 -2.70 7.50
CA ARG A 156 21.93 -2.51 6.16
C ARG A 156 22.31 -3.83 5.49
N ASP A 157 22.87 -4.78 6.25
CA ASP A 157 23.17 -6.12 5.74
C ASP A 157 21.88 -6.86 5.32
N VAL A 158 20.83 -6.78 6.14
CA VAL A 158 19.51 -7.32 5.80
C VAL A 158 18.95 -6.66 4.53
N VAL A 159 19.00 -5.32 4.42
CA VAL A 159 18.59 -4.59 3.21
C VAL A 159 19.30 -5.11 1.95
N ALA A 160 20.61 -5.37 2.04
CA ALA A 160 21.40 -5.83 0.91
C ALA A 160 21.02 -7.26 0.48
N ARG A 161 20.76 -8.15 1.45
CA ARG A 161 20.68 -9.61 1.23
C ARG A 161 19.27 -10.14 0.96
N VAL A 162 18.22 -9.46 1.40
CA VAL A 162 16.84 -9.91 1.13
C VAL A 162 16.48 -9.76 -0.35
N ASP A 163 15.55 -10.60 -0.82
CA ASP A 163 15.08 -10.58 -2.20
C ASP A 163 14.03 -9.49 -2.43
N ARG A 164 13.19 -9.23 -1.42
CA ARG A 164 12.13 -8.20 -1.42
C ARG A 164 12.00 -7.54 -0.04
N ILE A 165 11.68 -6.25 -0.05
CA ILE A 165 11.35 -5.49 1.16
C ILE A 165 9.90 -5.01 1.04
N VAL A 166 9.10 -5.31 2.05
CA VAL A 166 7.74 -4.82 2.21
C VAL A 166 7.78 -3.66 3.21
N ALA A 167 7.68 -2.44 2.70
CA ALA A 167 7.64 -1.22 3.52
C ALA A 167 6.18 -0.93 3.92
N THR A 168 5.94 -0.51 5.16
CA THR A 168 4.59 -0.21 5.67
C THR A 168 4.09 1.17 5.28
N CYS A 169 4.97 2.04 4.79
CA CYS A 169 4.62 3.38 4.33
C CYS A 169 5.66 3.95 3.37
N THR A 170 5.30 5.05 2.70
CA THR A 170 6.16 5.77 1.77
C THR A 170 7.40 6.36 2.46
N ASP A 171 7.24 6.89 3.67
CA ASP A 171 8.34 7.44 4.48
C ASP A 171 9.39 6.36 4.81
N GLU A 172 8.95 5.16 5.22
CA GLU A 172 9.86 4.02 5.44
C GLU A 172 10.56 3.61 4.14
N ALA A 173 9.86 3.58 3.00
CA ALA A 173 10.48 3.28 1.72
C ALA A 173 11.60 4.29 1.35
N PHE A 174 11.41 5.58 1.64
CA PHE A 174 12.45 6.59 1.43
C PHE A 174 13.66 6.38 2.35
N GLU A 175 13.43 6.05 3.63
CA GLU A 175 14.52 5.75 4.56
C GLU A 175 15.29 4.47 4.15
N LEU A 176 14.59 3.44 3.66
CA LEU A 176 15.22 2.24 3.12
C LEU A 176 16.10 2.52 1.89
N MET A 177 15.64 3.39 0.98
CA MET A 177 16.45 3.83 -0.17
C MET A 177 17.71 4.58 0.30
N ARG A 178 17.60 5.44 1.33
CA ARG A 178 18.77 6.10 1.96
C ARG A 178 19.72 5.11 2.65
N MET A 179 19.21 3.96 3.09
CA MET A 179 20.02 2.88 3.65
C MET A 179 20.74 2.03 2.59
N GLY A 180 20.44 2.24 1.30
CA GLY A 180 21.05 1.53 0.17
C GLY A 180 20.15 0.47 -0.46
N ALA A 181 18.86 0.43 -0.13
CA ALA A 181 17.92 -0.49 -0.77
C ALA A 181 17.74 -0.16 -2.27
N ASP A 182 17.84 -1.18 -3.12
CA ASP A 182 17.42 -1.07 -4.52
C ASP A 182 15.90 -0.85 -4.57
N ARG A 183 15.47 0.24 -5.20
CA ARG A 183 14.05 0.58 -5.42
C ARG A 183 13.27 -0.59 -6.04
N SER A 184 13.89 -1.40 -6.89
CA SER A 184 13.26 -2.56 -7.54
C SER A 184 12.88 -3.67 -6.55
N LYS A 185 13.49 -3.69 -5.35
CA LYS A 185 13.21 -4.64 -4.28
C LYS A 185 12.15 -4.15 -3.29
N VAL A 186 11.90 -2.85 -3.21
CA VAL A 186 10.99 -2.23 -2.23
C VAL A 186 9.57 -2.14 -2.78
N THR A 187 8.59 -2.59 -2.00
CA THR A 187 7.16 -2.43 -2.31
C THR A 187 6.44 -1.94 -1.07
N VAL A 188 5.61 -0.90 -1.20
CA VAL A 188 4.83 -0.36 -0.09
C VAL A 188 3.55 -1.17 0.05
N VAL A 189 3.39 -1.85 1.19
CA VAL A 189 2.15 -2.52 1.59
C VAL A 189 1.81 -2.05 3.00
N PRO A 190 0.73 -1.28 3.19
CA PRO A 190 0.43 -0.69 4.48
C PRO A 190 -0.02 -1.72 5.52
N CYS A 191 -0.12 -1.29 6.78
CA CYS A 191 -0.85 -2.05 7.79
C CYS A 191 -2.36 -2.08 7.50
N GLY A 192 -3.03 -3.10 8.04
CA GLY A 192 -4.47 -3.25 7.88
C GLY A 192 -5.29 -2.95 9.14
N VAL A 193 -6.59 -2.86 8.96
CA VAL A 193 -7.61 -2.77 10.00
C VAL A 193 -8.66 -3.86 9.80
N ASP A 194 -9.15 -4.42 10.92
CA ASP A 194 -10.27 -5.36 10.94
C ASP A 194 -11.59 -4.59 10.82
N LEU A 195 -12.17 -4.58 9.61
CA LEU A 195 -13.40 -3.86 9.31
C LEU A 195 -14.66 -4.57 9.81
N GLU A 196 -14.55 -5.82 10.27
CA GLU A 196 -15.63 -6.45 11.00
C GLU A 196 -15.66 -5.93 12.43
N ARG A 197 -14.51 -5.80 13.08
CA ARG A 197 -14.44 -5.28 14.45
C ARG A 197 -14.64 -3.76 14.52
N PHE A 198 -13.91 -3.02 13.68
CA PHE A 198 -13.92 -1.56 13.66
C PHE A 198 -14.82 -1.09 12.52
N ARG A 199 -16.00 -0.61 12.91
CA ARG A 199 -17.05 -0.12 12.01
C ARG A 199 -17.75 1.09 12.62
N PRO A 200 -18.36 1.98 11.80
CA PRO A 200 -18.98 3.21 12.30
C PRO A 200 -20.22 2.96 13.15
N ASP A 201 -20.86 1.80 12.97
CA ASP A 201 -22.06 1.39 13.68
C ASP A 201 -21.73 0.64 14.97
N GLY A 202 -22.65 0.67 15.94
CA GLY A 202 -22.53 -0.06 17.21
C GLY A 202 -22.57 0.85 18.45
N PRO A 203 -22.37 0.26 19.65
CA PRO A 203 -22.48 0.99 20.90
C PRO A 203 -21.43 2.10 21.01
N ARG A 204 -21.75 3.14 21.79
CA ARG A 204 -20.87 4.26 22.12
C ARG A 204 -20.84 4.41 23.64
N GLU A 205 -19.66 4.58 24.23
CA GLU A 205 -19.57 4.93 25.64
C GLU A 205 -20.15 6.32 25.92
N GLU A 206 -20.69 6.51 27.12
CA GLU A 206 -21.13 7.83 27.58
C GLU A 206 -19.94 8.76 27.83
N ARG A 207 -20.17 10.05 27.56
CA ARG A 207 -19.20 11.13 27.75
C ARG A 207 -19.55 11.93 29.00
N ARG A 208 -18.53 12.45 29.70
CA ARG A 208 -18.74 13.34 30.87
C ARG A 208 -18.83 14.81 30.47
N LEU A 209 -18.17 15.18 29.39
CA LEU A 209 -18.14 16.54 28.84
C LEU A 209 -18.71 16.58 27.42
N PRO A 210 -19.11 17.76 26.91
CA PRO A 210 -19.65 17.91 25.56
C PRO A 210 -18.76 17.30 24.47
N HIS A 211 -17.44 17.44 24.62
CA HIS A 211 -16.46 16.88 23.71
C HIS A 211 -15.56 15.82 24.37
N ARG A 212 -15.15 14.83 23.59
CA ARG A 212 -14.17 13.80 24.00
C ARG A 212 -13.07 13.64 22.95
N LEU A 213 -11.83 13.84 23.37
CA LEU A 213 -10.64 13.41 22.63
C LEU A 213 -10.19 12.04 23.15
N LEU A 214 -9.76 11.18 22.24
CA LEU A 214 -9.23 9.87 22.59
C LEU A 214 -7.77 9.75 22.15
N TYR A 215 -6.92 9.34 23.07
CA TYR A 215 -5.62 8.74 22.76
C TYR A 215 -5.70 7.25 23.03
N ALA A 216 -5.22 6.43 22.10
CA ALA A 216 -5.08 4.99 22.30
C ALA A 216 -3.68 4.53 21.87
N GLY A 217 -2.94 3.88 22.79
CA GLY A 217 -1.58 3.43 22.53
C GLY A 217 -0.73 3.29 23.79
N ARG A 218 0.53 2.90 23.62
CA ARG A 218 1.46 2.69 24.77
C ARG A 218 1.70 4.00 25.54
N LEU A 219 1.82 3.90 26.86
CA LEU A 219 2.22 5.02 27.72
C LEU A 219 3.73 5.14 27.75
N VAL A 220 4.27 5.92 26.81
CA VAL A 220 5.68 6.29 26.75
C VAL A 220 5.79 7.69 26.19
N GLU A 221 6.72 8.50 26.70
CA GLU A 221 6.82 9.93 26.41
C GLU A 221 6.84 10.26 24.91
N ARG A 222 7.61 9.50 24.11
CA ARG A 222 7.73 9.68 22.65
C ARG A 222 6.42 9.52 21.88
N LYS A 223 5.34 9.04 22.52
CA LYS A 223 3.99 9.00 21.94
C LYS A 223 3.23 10.31 22.06
N GLY A 224 3.79 11.32 22.72
CA GLY A 224 3.32 12.70 22.66
C GLY A 224 2.06 12.98 23.47
N ILE A 225 1.68 12.11 24.41
CA ILE A 225 0.48 12.29 25.25
C ILE A 225 0.56 13.60 26.04
N GLY A 226 1.76 13.97 26.51
CA GLY A 226 1.98 15.25 27.20
C GLY A 226 1.66 16.47 26.35
N ASN A 227 1.86 16.41 25.03
CA ASN A 227 1.46 17.49 24.12
C ASN A 227 -0.07 17.59 24.03
N VAL A 228 -0.77 16.46 24.07
CA VAL A 228 -2.25 16.43 24.07
C VAL A 228 -2.80 17.03 25.37
N ILE A 229 -2.21 16.69 26.52
CA ILE A 229 -2.59 17.26 27.83
C ILE A 229 -2.32 18.76 27.85
N THR A 230 -1.17 19.21 27.35
CA THR A 230 -0.83 20.63 27.28
C THR A 230 -1.81 21.38 26.37
N ALA A 231 -2.14 20.83 25.20
CA ALA A 231 -3.11 21.41 24.28
C ALA A 231 -4.54 21.45 24.86
N LEU A 232 -4.91 20.52 25.73
CA LEU A 232 -6.24 20.42 26.34
C LEU A 232 -6.58 21.65 27.21
N ALA A 233 -5.57 22.32 27.78
CA ALA A 233 -5.75 23.55 28.56
C ALA A 233 -6.47 24.64 27.75
N ASP A 234 -6.20 24.72 26.44
CA ASP A 234 -6.77 25.71 25.52
C ASP A 234 -8.02 25.22 24.76
N VAL A 235 -8.53 24.02 25.06
CA VAL A 235 -9.68 23.41 24.38
C VAL A 235 -10.84 23.29 25.37
N SER A 236 -11.74 24.26 25.44
CA SER A 236 -12.84 24.27 26.43
C SER A 236 -13.87 23.15 26.24
N GLY A 237 -14.49 22.70 27.34
CA GLY A 237 -15.64 21.77 27.29
C GLY A 237 -15.31 20.36 26.79
N CYS A 238 -14.05 19.96 26.90
CA CYS A 238 -13.55 18.70 26.36
C CYS A 238 -12.87 17.84 27.42
N GLU A 239 -13.16 16.53 27.44
CA GLU A 239 -12.36 15.55 28.19
C GLU A 239 -11.34 14.85 27.28
N LEU A 240 -10.25 14.38 27.88
CA LEU A 240 -9.27 13.51 27.22
C LEU A 240 -9.30 12.15 27.89
N VAL A 241 -9.59 11.10 27.11
CA VAL A 241 -9.44 9.72 27.56
C VAL A 241 -8.15 9.14 26.98
N VAL A 242 -7.29 8.59 27.84
CA VAL A 242 -6.03 7.96 27.48
C VAL A 242 -6.16 6.46 27.73
N ALA A 243 -6.37 5.69 26.66
CA ALA A 243 -6.45 4.24 26.65
C ALA A 243 -5.07 3.62 26.37
N GLY A 244 -4.47 3.00 27.38
CA GLY A 244 -3.17 2.36 27.24
C GLY A 244 -2.38 2.22 28.54
N GLY A 245 -1.26 1.51 28.48
CA GLY A 245 -0.40 1.21 29.62
C GLY A 245 -0.78 -0.10 30.32
N GLY A 246 -0.51 -0.18 31.62
CA GLY A 246 -0.86 -1.33 32.45
C GLY A 246 -2.36 -1.45 32.73
N LEU A 247 -2.72 -2.44 33.56
CA LEU A 247 -4.07 -2.53 34.12
C LEU A 247 -4.37 -1.27 34.93
N ARG A 248 -5.64 -0.85 34.97
CA ARG A 248 -6.06 0.34 35.71
C ARG A 248 -5.61 0.32 37.17
N THR A 249 -5.61 -0.86 37.79
CA THR A 249 -5.17 -1.10 39.18
C THR A 249 -3.67 -0.91 39.40
N THR A 250 -2.84 -1.04 38.36
CA THR A 250 -1.38 -0.88 38.45
C THR A 250 -0.88 0.43 37.85
N LEU A 251 -1.74 1.18 37.15
CA LEU A 251 -1.43 2.43 36.46
C LEU A 251 -0.99 3.57 37.39
N THR A 252 -1.20 3.47 38.69
CA THR A 252 -0.70 4.44 39.68
C THR A 252 0.80 4.31 39.90
N ARG A 253 1.39 3.15 39.59
CA ARG A 253 2.83 2.85 39.70
C ARG A 253 3.60 3.02 38.39
N ASP A 254 2.89 3.27 37.29
CA ASP A 254 3.50 3.50 35.98
C ASP A 254 4.17 4.90 35.96
N PRO A 255 5.48 5.01 35.70
CA PRO A 255 6.20 6.29 35.75
C PRO A 255 5.65 7.32 34.76
N GLU A 256 5.27 6.90 33.55
CA GLU A 256 4.71 7.80 32.55
C GLU A 256 3.32 8.26 32.96
N ALA A 257 2.48 7.37 33.51
CA ALA A 257 1.18 7.76 34.03
C ALA A 257 1.28 8.76 35.20
N GLN A 258 2.27 8.60 36.09
CA GLN A 258 2.54 9.57 37.17
C GLN A 258 2.93 10.94 36.59
N ARG A 259 3.86 10.96 35.63
CA ARG A 259 4.28 12.18 34.93
C ARG A 259 3.11 12.88 34.22
N LEU A 260 2.26 12.13 33.54
CA LEU A 260 1.09 12.66 32.83
C LEU A 260 0.02 13.22 33.79
N ARG A 261 -0.21 12.59 34.95
CA ARG A 261 -1.10 13.15 35.99
C ARG A 261 -0.55 14.46 36.53
N ALA A 262 0.73 14.49 36.91
CA ALA A 262 1.38 15.71 37.39
C ALA A 262 1.30 16.85 36.36
N LEU A 263 1.52 16.56 35.08
CA LEU A 263 1.36 17.53 34.00
C LEU A 263 -0.09 18.00 33.85
N ALA A 264 -1.09 17.11 33.99
CA ALA A 264 -2.49 17.51 33.92
C ALA A 264 -2.88 18.46 35.07
N GLU A 265 -2.37 18.21 36.29
CA GLU A 265 -2.55 19.11 37.44
C GLU A 265 -1.85 20.46 37.21
N GLU A 266 -0.59 20.45 36.74
CA GLU A 266 0.17 21.67 36.40
C GLU A 266 -0.58 22.55 35.38
N ARG A 267 -1.23 21.91 34.39
CA ARG A 267 -1.99 22.59 33.34
C ARG A 267 -3.43 22.90 33.73
N GLY A 268 -3.87 22.57 34.94
CA GLY A 268 -5.22 22.84 35.43
C GLY A 268 -6.31 22.05 34.70
N VAL A 269 -6.00 20.87 34.17
CA VAL A 269 -6.93 19.99 33.44
C VAL A 269 -7.05 18.59 34.06
N GLY A 270 -6.60 18.41 35.30
CA GLY A 270 -6.60 17.12 36.00
C GLY A 270 -7.97 16.43 36.04
N ASP A 271 -9.04 17.19 36.29
CA ASP A 271 -10.43 16.71 36.31
C ASP A 271 -10.95 16.27 34.92
N ARG A 272 -10.31 16.76 33.85
CA ARG A 272 -10.67 16.52 32.44
C ARG A 272 -9.87 15.40 31.78
N VAL A 273 -8.82 14.89 32.43
CA VAL A 273 -7.98 13.81 31.90
C VAL A 273 -8.29 12.48 32.59
N GLU A 274 -8.72 11.49 31.82
CA GLU A 274 -8.93 10.13 32.29
C GLU A 274 -7.82 9.19 31.78
N LEU A 275 -6.97 8.70 32.68
CA LEU A 275 -6.06 7.59 32.37
C LEU A 275 -6.78 6.25 32.58
N ARG A 276 -7.39 5.72 31.50
CA ARG A 276 -8.24 4.52 31.53
C ARG A 276 -7.45 3.23 31.80
N GLY A 277 -6.18 3.19 31.40
CA GLY A 277 -5.36 1.97 31.41
C GLY A 277 -5.61 1.13 30.16
N ARG A 278 -5.16 -0.14 30.18
CA ARG A 278 -5.38 -1.09 29.08
C ARG A 278 -6.86 -1.26 28.76
N VAL A 279 -7.20 -1.13 27.47
CA VAL A 279 -8.52 -1.42 26.90
C VAL A 279 -8.35 -2.56 25.90
N SER A 280 -9.23 -3.56 25.94
CA SER A 280 -9.19 -4.67 24.98
C SER A 280 -9.63 -4.22 23.58
N HIS A 281 -9.21 -4.93 22.53
CA HIS A 281 -9.67 -4.64 21.18
C HIS A 281 -11.18 -4.86 20.98
N ASP A 282 -11.86 -5.61 21.84
CA ASP A 282 -13.31 -5.78 21.75
C ASP A 282 -14.07 -4.59 22.37
N GLU A 283 -13.48 -3.92 23.36
CA GLU A 283 -14.04 -2.72 23.99
C GLU A 283 -13.68 -1.43 23.24
N LEU A 284 -12.49 -1.39 22.60
CA LEU A 284 -11.96 -0.21 21.93
C LEU A 284 -12.92 0.42 20.90
N PRO A 285 -13.68 -0.32 20.07
CA PRO A 285 -14.62 0.28 19.12
C PRO A 285 -15.69 1.16 19.77
N ALA A 286 -16.22 0.77 20.93
CA ALA A 286 -17.22 1.56 21.63
C ALA A 286 -16.64 2.87 22.19
N LEU A 287 -15.39 2.80 22.68
CA LEU A 287 -14.64 3.96 23.12
C LEU A 287 -14.27 4.88 21.95
N LEU A 288 -13.80 4.33 20.82
CA LEU A 288 -13.50 5.09 19.60
C LEU A 288 -14.73 5.84 19.10
N ARG A 289 -15.87 5.15 18.91
CA ARG A 289 -17.12 5.80 18.47
C ARG A 289 -17.65 6.84 19.46
N SER A 290 -17.20 6.80 20.72
CA SER A 290 -17.48 7.83 21.72
C SER A 290 -16.58 9.06 21.59
N ALA A 291 -15.56 9.11 20.74
CA ALA A 291 -14.69 10.28 20.59
C ALA A 291 -15.18 11.23 19.48
N ASP A 292 -14.91 12.52 19.62
CA ASP A 292 -15.04 13.50 18.51
C ASP A 292 -13.82 13.47 17.59
N ALA A 293 -12.66 13.10 18.12
CA ALA A 293 -11.44 12.86 17.36
C ALA A 293 -10.51 11.90 18.11
N LEU A 294 -9.79 11.06 17.35
CA LEU A 294 -8.60 10.38 17.85
C LEU A 294 -7.41 11.33 17.70
N VAL A 295 -6.58 11.46 18.74
CA VAL A 295 -5.35 12.26 18.72
C VAL A 295 -4.14 11.32 18.80
N SER A 296 -3.32 11.30 17.75
CA SER A 296 -2.12 10.47 17.66
C SER A 296 -0.92 11.33 17.25
N VAL A 297 -0.20 11.88 18.22
CA VAL A 297 0.89 12.85 17.98
C VAL A 297 2.29 12.38 18.44
N PRO A 298 2.71 11.16 18.07
CA PRO A 298 4.05 10.67 18.41
C PRO A 298 5.14 11.43 17.64
N TRP A 299 6.39 11.29 18.10
CA TRP A 299 7.56 11.82 17.39
C TRP A 299 7.90 10.99 16.15
N TYR A 300 7.53 9.71 16.15
CA TYR A 300 7.67 8.76 15.05
C TYR A 300 6.66 7.61 15.19
N GLU A 301 6.07 7.17 14.08
CA GLU A 301 5.11 6.06 14.03
C GLU A 301 5.16 5.33 12.68
N PRO A 302 5.73 4.11 12.60
CA PRO A 302 5.83 3.36 11.35
C PRO A 302 4.49 2.76 10.88
N PHE A 303 3.52 2.61 11.79
CA PHE A 303 2.34 1.78 11.54
C PHE A 303 1.05 2.54 11.30
N GLY A 304 0.70 3.45 12.22
CA GLY A 304 -0.59 4.14 12.19
C GLY A 304 -1.82 3.21 12.36
N ILE A 305 -1.70 2.04 13.00
CA ILE A 305 -2.84 1.10 13.18
C ILE A 305 -4.03 1.76 13.90
N THR A 306 -3.80 2.41 15.04
CA THR A 306 -4.88 3.05 15.80
C THR A 306 -5.57 4.19 15.03
N PRO A 307 -4.86 5.06 14.28
CA PRO A 307 -5.48 5.92 13.28
C PRO A 307 -6.43 5.20 12.30
N LEU A 308 -6.04 4.03 11.77
CA LEU A 308 -6.91 3.23 10.89
C LEU A 308 -8.15 2.72 11.63
N GLU A 309 -8.00 2.26 12.87
CA GLU A 309 -9.10 1.81 13.72
C GLU A 309 -10.12 2.93 13.99
N ALA A 310 -9.64 4.15 14.30
CA ALA A 310 -10.49 5.32 14.47
C ALA A 310 -11.22 5.69 13.18
N MET A 311 -10.50 5.75 12.05
CA MET A 311 -11.09 6.06 10.75
C MET A 311 -12.15 5.02 10.35
N ALA A 312 -11.91 3.74 10.60
CA ALA A 312 -12.88 2.67 10.35
C ALA A 312 -14.12 2.77 11.25
N CYS A 313 -13.98 3.32 12.46
CA CYS A 313 -15.08 3.69 13.35
C CYS A 313 -15.77 5.02 13.01
N GLY A 314 -15.39 5.69 11.92
CA GLY A 314 -15.98 6.97 11.51
C GLY A 314 -15.54 8.16 12.37
N VAL A 315 -14.38 8.06 13.01
CA VAL A 315 -13.81 9.10 13.87
C VAL A 315 -12.67 9.79 13.12
N PRO A 316 -12.69 11.13 12.99
CA PRO A 316 -11.59 11.85 12.38
C PRO A 316 -10.32 11.75 13.23
N VAL A 317 -9.16 11.80 12.58
CA VAL A 317 -7.86 11.67 13.23
C VAL A 317 -7.08 12.98 13.18
N VAL A 318 -6.58 13.44 14.33
CA VAL A 318 -5.55 14.48 14.39
C VAL A 318 -4.21 13.79 14.64
N ALA A 319 -3.32 13.81 13.65
CA ALA A 319 -2.09 13.04 13.66
C ALA A 319 -0.83 13.90 13.45
N SER A 320 0.29 13.50 14.07
CA SER A 320 1.60 14.01 13.63
C SER A 320 1.87 13.57 12.18
N ALA A 321 2.39 14.46 11.33
CA ALA A 321 2.80 14.13 9.97
C ALA A 321 4.13 13.34 9.95
N VAL A 322 4.13 12.12 10.50
CA VAL A 322 5.32 11.25 10.61
C VAL A 322 5.00 9.81 10.21
N GLY A 323 5.95 9.13 9.57
CA GLY A 323 5.86 7.71 9.23
C GLY A 323 4.56 7.33 8.52
N GLY A 324 3.94 6.23 8.96
CA GLY A 324 2.73 5.67 8.33
C GLY A 324 1.49 6.56 8.41
N MET A 325 1.49 7.58 9.28
CA MET A 325 0.36 8.51 9.39
C MET A 325 0.33 9.55 8.27
N ILE A 326 1.45 9.75 7.57
CA ILE A 326 1.52 10.59 6.35
C ILE A 326 0.65 9.97 5.27
N ASP A 327 0.74 8.65 5.09
CA ASP A 327 -0.06 7.92 4.11
C ASP A 327 -1.49 7.71 4.60
N THR A 328 -1.66 7.42 5.89
CA THR A 328 -2.96 7.03 6.45
C THR A 328 -3.96 8.18 6.45
N VAL A 329 -3.55 9.35 6.97
CA VAL A 329 -4.43 10.51 7.16
C VAL A 329 -4.23 11.49 6.01
N VAL A 330 -5.30 11.81 5.30
CA VAL A 330 -5.30 12.87 4.28
C VAL A 330 -5.74 14.17 4.95
N ASP A 331 -4.81 15.12 5.09
CA ASP A 331 -5.08 16.41 5.74
C ASP A 331 -6.27 17.14 5.09
N GLY A 332 -7.17 17.64 5.93
CA GLY A 332 -8.42 18.28 5.52
C GLY A 332 -9.54 17.29 5.19
N LEU A 333 -9.21 16.11 4.64
CA LEU A 333 -10.21 15.16 4.12
C LEU A 333 -10.61 14.08 5.12
N THR A 334 -9.66 13.33 5.71
CA THR A 334 -9.97 12.25 6.67
C THR A 334 -9.59 12.62 8.10
N GLY A 335 -8.99 13.78 8.28
CA GLY A 335 -8.41 14.22 9.54
C GLY A 335 -7.57 15.48 9.34
N ARG A 336 -6.68 15.75 10.30
CA ARG A 336 -5.74 16.87 10.24
C ARG A 336 -4.33 16.45 10.64
N HIS A 337 -3.34 17.04 9.98
CA HIS A 337 -1.94 16.90 10.38
C HIS A 337 -1.48 18.05 11.27
N VAL A 338 -0.61 17.73 12.22
CA VAL A 338 0.12 18.69 13.05
C VAL A 338 1.61 18.38 13.07
N PRO A 339 2.48 19.37 13.28
CA PRO A 339 3.89 19.12 13.58
C PRO A 339 4.04 18.32 14.89
N PRO A 340 5.01 17.41 14.99
CA PRO A 340 5.34 16.79 16.28
C PRO A 340 5.90 17.84 17.25
N ARG A 341 5.63 17.67 18.56
CA ARG A 341 6.13 18.54 19.65
C ARG A 341 5.63 19.99 19.59
N ASP A 342 4.44 20.21 19.05
CA ASP A 342 3.82 21.54 18.95
C ASP A 342 2.41 21.55 19.60
N PRO A 343 2.31 21.70 20.94
CA PRO A 343 1.04 21.69 21.65
C PRO A 343 0.15 22.89 21.31
N GLU A 344 0.72 24.05 20.99
CA GLU A 344 -0.04 25.25 20.62
C GLU A 344 -0.77 25.06 19.29
N ARG A 345 -0.05 24.56 18.27
CA ARG A 345 -0.66 24.22 16.98
C ARG A 345 -1.67 23.10 17.12
N LEU A 346 -1.38 22.10 17.96
CA LEU A 346 -2.32 21.03 18.28
C LEU A 346 -3.62 21.59 18.87
N ALA A 347 -3.55 22.49 19.87
CA ALA A 347 -4.73 23.12 20.46
C ALA A 347 -5.56 23.89 19.44
N ALA A 348 -4.90 24.66 18.56
CA ALA A 348 -5.59 25.40 17.50
C ALA A 348 -6.33 24.46 16.53
N VAL A 349 -5.70 23.36 16.10
CA VAL A 349 -6.32 22.36 15.23
C VAL A 349 -7.46 21.62 15.93
N LEU A 350 -7.32 21.28 17.21
CA LEU A 350 -8.37 20.62 17.98
C LEU A 350 -9.59 21.52 18.14
N ARG A 351 -9.41 22.82 18.47
CA ARG A 351 -10.52 23.78 18.52
C ARG A 351 -11.25 23.89 17.18
N ASP A 352 -10.50 23.99 16.09
CA ASP A 352 -11.07 24.01 14.73
C ASP A 352 -11.90 22.75 14.48
N VAL A 353 -11.32 21.56 14.67
CA VAL A 353 -12.02 20.27 14.48
C VAL A 353 -13.28 20.19 15.35
N LEU A 354 -13.23 20.60 16.61
CA LEU A 354 -14.38 20.55 17.54
C LEU A 354 -15.46 21.61 17.27
N ALA A 355 -15.13 22.74 16.64
CA ALA A 355 -16.08 23.80 16.32
C ALA A 355 -17.08 23.44 15.20
N ASP A 356 -16.74 22.48 14.32
CA ASP A 356 -17.56 22.14 13.14
C ASP A 356 -18.00 20.66 13.13
N PRO A 357 -19.20 20.34 13.65
CA PRO A 357 -19.74 18.97 13.65
C PRO A 357 -19.96 18.39 12.25
N ALA A 358 -20.31 19.23 11.26
CA ALA A 358 -20.57 18.78 9.91
C ALA A 358 -19.28 18.31 9.23
N ARG A 359 -18.19 19.08 9.40
CA ARG A 359 -16.85 18.69 8.94
C ARG A 359 -16.36 17.44 9.63
N ARG A 360 -16.51 17.29 10.96
CA ARG A 360 -16.15 16.04 11.65
C ARG A 360 -16.87 14.84 11.08
N ALA A 361 -18.18 14.96 10.85
CA ALA A 361 -18.96 13.88 10.26
C ALA A 361 -18.53 13.55 8.82
N ALA A 362 -18.19 14.57 8.01
CA ALA A 362 -17.64 14.37 6.67
C ALA A 362 -16.29 13.65 6.69
N GLN A 363 -15.38 14.09 7.56
CA GLN A 363 -14.07 13.46 7.74
C GLN A 363 -14.18 12.01 8.22
N GLY A 364 -15.10 11.73 9.14
CA GLY A 364 -15.41 10.38 9.59
C GLY A 364 -15.87 9.47 8.44
N ARG A 365 -16.81 9.95 7.60
CA ARG A 365 -17.26 9.19 6.41
C ARG A 365 -16.12 8.94 5.41
N ALA A 366 -15.30 9.95 5.14
CA ALA A 366 -14.14 9.81 4.25
C ALA A 366 -13.11 8.81 4.82
N GLY A 367 -12.89 8.81 6.14
CA GLY A 367 -12.05 7.84 6.84
C GLY A 367 -12.54 6.40 6.68
N VAL A 368 -13.85 6.16 6.84
CA VAL A 368 -14.49 4.84 6.62
C VAL A 368 -14.30 4.36 5.18
N GLN A 369 -14.52 5.24 4.20
CA GLN A 369 -14.35 4.88 2.79
C GLN A 369 -12.88 4.55 2.47
N ARG A 370 -11.94 5.37 2.95
CA ARG A 370 -10.50 5.16 2.74
C ARG A 370 -10.02 3.85 3.34
N THR A 371 -10.40 3.56 4.58
CA THR A 371 -10.03 2.31 5.26
C THR A 371 -10.57 1.08 4.53
N ARG A 372 -11.82 1.12 4.06
CA ARG A 372 -12.42 0.05 3.24
C ARG A 372 -11.70 -0.18 1.92
N GLN A 373 -11.30 0.90 1.24
CA GLN A 373 -10.68 0.81 -0.08
C GLN A 373 -9.24 0.32 -0.02
N LEU A 374 -8.46 0.78 0.97
CA LEU A 374 -6.99 0.64 0.95
C LEU A 374 -6.42 -0.20 2.10
N TYR A 375 -7.09 -0.25 3.25
CA TYR A 375 -6.49 -0.74 4.50
C TYR A 375 -7.22 -1.93 5.11
N ALA A 376 -8.17 -2.56 4.40
CA ALA A 376 -8.72 -3.84 4.85
C ALA A 376 -7.61 -4.91 4.89
N TRP A 377 -7.56 -5.73 5.95
CA TRP A 377 -6.59 -6.83 6.02
C TRP A 377 -6.63 -7.76 4.80
N ASP A 378 -7.80 -7.93 4.20
CA ASP A 378 -7.96 -8.66 2.95
C ASP A 378 -7.19 -8.04 1.77
N ARG A 379 -7.15 -6.71 1.66
CA ARG A 379 -6.37 -6.00 0.64
C ARG A 379 -4.88 -6.11 0.93
N VAL A 380 -4.49 -5.94 2.19
CA VAL A 380 -3.09 -6.04 2.64
C VAL A 380 -2.54 -7.45 2.38
N ALA A 381 -3.32 -8.49 2.66
CA ALA A 381 -2.94 -9.87 2.39
C ALA A 381 -2.80 -10.15 0.88
N LEU A 382 -3.71 -9.65 0.04
CA LEU A 382 -3.59 -9.76 -1.43
C LEU A 382 -2.32 -9.08 -1.93
N ALA A 383 -2.08 -7.83 -1.55
CA ALA A 383 -0.88 -7.10 -1.97
C ALA A 383 0.42 -7.81 -1.50
N THR A 384 0.39 -8.44 -0.33
CA THR A 384 1.51 -9.23 0.17
C THR A 384 1.70 -10.53 -0.64
N LEU A 385 0.62 -11.20 -1.05
CA LEU A 385 0.70 -12.36 -1.94
C LEU A 385 1.27 -11.97 -3.31
N ASP A 386 0.89 -10.82 -3.87
CA ASP A 386 1.47 -10.32 -5.13
C ASP A 386 3.00 -10.16 -5.02
N VAL A 387 3.49 -9.68 -3.87
CA VAL A 387 4.94 -9.62 -3.59
C VAL A 387 5.57 -11.01 -3.57
N TYR A 388 4.92 -11.99 -2.93
CA TYR A 388 5.41 -13.38 -2.89
C TYR A 388 5.40 -14.05 -4.26
N GLU A 389 4.36 -13.84 -5.06
CA GLU A 389 4.26 -14.38 -6.42
C GLU A 389 5.34 -13.77 -7.32
N ALA A 390 5.54 -12.45 -7.25
CA ALA A 390 6.63 -11.79 -7.97
C ALA A 390 8.02 -12.28 -7.52
N LEU A 391 8.17 -12.61 -6.24
CA LEU A 391 9.40 -13.19 -5.68
C LEU A 391 9.64 -14.62 -6.20
N LEU A 392 8.61 -15.47 -6.20
CA LEU A 392 8.70 -16.86 -6.68
C LEU A 392 8.89 -16.93 -8.21
N ALA A 393 8.24 -16.06 -8.97
CA ALA A 393 8.37 -15.99 -10.42
C ALA A 393 9.82 -15.72 -10.86
N ARG A 394 10.56 -14.92 -10.08
CA ARG A 394 11.99 -14.66 -10.31
C ARG A 394 12.91 -15.84 -10.00
N ARG A 395 12.45 -16.80 -9.18
CA ARG A 395 13.27 -17.93 -8.68
C ARG A 395 12.94 -19.28 -9.27
N ARG A 396 11.81 -19.46 -9.95
CA ARG A 396 11.47 -20.74 -10.60
C ARG A 396 12.54 -21.11 -11.64
N PRO A 397 13.26 -22.23 -11.45
CA PRO A 397 14.08 -22.81 -12.51
C PRO A 397 13.13 -23.33 -13.58
N THR A 398 13.30 -22.91 -14.83
CA THR A 398 12.63 -23.51 -15.98
C THR A 398 12.95 -25.01 -16.02
N ARG A 399 11.95 -25.84 -15.70
CA ARG A 399 12.05 -27.30 -15.78
C ARG A 399 12.24 -27.68 -17.25
N ARG A 400 13.41 -28.25 -17.57
CA ARG A 400 13.82 -28.76 -18.87
C ARG A 400 12.81 -29.77 -19.43
N ALA A 401 12.18 -29.45 -20.56
CA ALA A 401 11.99 -30.43 -21.64
C ALA A 401 13.31 -30.50 -22.43
N GLY A 402 13.74 -31.71 -22.76
CA GLY A 402 15.12 -32.02 -23.16
C GLY A 402 15.57 -31.40 -24.49
N ARG A 403 16.89 -31.14 -24.56
CA ARG A 403 17.73 -30.74 -25.73
C ARG A 403 17.14 -29.58 -26.54
N PHE A 404 17.64 -28.36 -26.49
CA PHE A 404 19.02 -27.90 -26.75
C PHE A 404 19.37 -26.68 -25.86
N GLY A 405 20.66 -26.33 -25.77
CA GLY A 405 21.23 -25.56 -24.65
C GLY A 405 21.16 -24.02 -24.68
N ARG A 406 21.47 -23.48 -23.49
CA ARG A 406 21.95 -22.13 -23.07
C ARG A 406 21.01 -20.90 -23.15
N ASP A 407 21.02 -20.17 -22.02
CA ASP A 407 20.85 -18.72 -21.78
C ASP A 407 19.64 -18.18 -20.97
N THR A 408 19.96 -17.13 -20.19
CA THR A 408 19.43 -16.66 -18.90
C THR A 408 18.37 -15.53 -19.03
N GLY A 409 17.73 -15.18 -17.91
CA GLY A 409 16.56 -14.29 -17.74
C GLY A 409 16.64 -12.80 -18.16
N ALA A 410 17.43 -12.46 -19.17
CA ALA A 410 17.30 -11.21 -19.95
C ALA A 410 17.24 -11.55 -21.45
N ALA A 411 18.10 -12.47 -21.91
CA ALA A 411 18.01 -13.09 -23.23
C ALA A 411 16.63 -13.76 -23.40
N SER A 412 16.13 -14.49 -22.40
CA SER A 412 14.79 -15.11 -22.49
C SER A 412 13.65 -14.11 -22.67
N HIS A 413 13.72 -12.91 -22.08
CA HIS A 413 12.68 -11.91 -22.28
C HIS A 413 12.82 -11.23 -23.64
N VAL A 414 14.04 -10.83 -24.00
CA VAL A 414 14.33 -10.25 -25.31
C VAL A 414 14.05 -11.24 -26.44
N ASP A 415 14.31 -12.53 -26.25
CA ASP A 415 14.05 -13.59 -27.24
C ASP A 415 12.55 -13.89 -27.34
N GLN A 416 11.81 -13.83 -26.23
CA GLN A 416 10.35 -13.92 -26.27
C GLN A 416 9.73 -12.68 -26.92
N LEU A 417 10.22 -11.49 -26.61
CA LEU A 417 9.80 -10.26 -27.29
C LEU A 417 10.17 -10.31 -28.77
N ARG A 418 11.37 -10.80 -29.12
CA ARG A 418 11.81 -11.00 -30.50
C ARG A 418 10.90 -12.01 -31.22
N ALA A 419 10.59 -13.14 -30.59
CA ALA A 419 9.70 -14.16 -31.14
C ALA A 419 8.28 -13.58 -31.34
N ALA A 420 7.76 -12.87 -30.34
CA ALA A 420 6.45 -12.24 -30.43
C ALA A 420 6.44 -11.13 -31.50
N LEU A 421 7.50 -10.32 -31.63
CA LEU A 421 7.67 -9.33 -32.69
C LEU A 421 7.69 -9.98 -34.07
N THR A 422 8.39 -11.11 -34.25
CA THR A 422 8.44 -11.82 -35.53
C THR A 422 7.08 -12.36 -35.97
N THR A 423 6.19 -12.66 -35.03
CA THR A 423 4.82 -13.12 -35.33
C THR A 423 3.78 -12.01 -35.31
N SER A 424 4.16 -10.77 -34.97
CA SER A 424 3.24 -9.63 -34.81
C SER A 424 2.90 -8.90 -36.13
N GLY A 425 3.26 -9.43 -37.30
CA GLY A 425 3.05 -8.74 -38.58
C GLY A 425 1.60 -8.30 -38.84
N SER A 426 0.62 -9.14 -38.47
CA SER A 426 -0.80 -8.80 -38.60
C SER A 426 -1.25 -7.70 -37.63
N MET A 427 -0.70 -7.70 -36.41
CA MET A 427 -0.90 -6.63 -35.44
C MET A 427 -0.34 -5.30 -35.97
N LEU A 428 0.88 -5.30 -36.50
CA LEU A 428 1.55 -4.07 -36.96
C LEU A 428 0.82 -3.48 -38.17
N ALA A 429 0.43 -4.30 -39.14
CA ALA A 429 -0.37 -3.86 -40.28
C ALA A 429 -1.73 -3.27 -39.85
N ARG A 430 -2.33 -3.83 -38.79
CA ARG A 430 -3.57 -3.29 -38.22
C ARG A 430 -3.33 -1.94 -37.52
N ALA A 431 -2.28 -1.82 -36.73
CA ALA A 431 -1.91 -0.56 -36.08
C ALA A 431 -1.59 0.56 -37.10
N GLU A 432 -0.92 0.21 -38.20
CA GLU A 432 -0.65 1.14 -39.31
C GLU A 432 -1.96 1.61 -39.98
N SER A 433 -2.87 0.67 -40.26
CA SER A 433 -4.22 0.98 -40.78
C SER A 433 -5.02 1.86 -39.82
N TRP A 434 -4.87 1.65 -38.51
CA TRP A 434 -5.46 2.51 -37.48
C TRP A 434 -4.90 3.92 -37.55
N GLY A 435 -3.59 4.07 -37.69
CA GLY A 435 -2.95 5.38 -37.83
C GLY A 435 -3.48 6.16 -39.04
N ALA A 436 -3.55 5.53 -40.22
CA ALA A 436 -4.09 6.17 -41.41
C ALA A 436 -5.59 6.56 -41.27
N ARG A 437 -6.40 5.73 -40.60
CA ARG A 437 -7.81 6.05 -40.31
C ARG A 437 -7.93 7.17 -39.29
N LEU A 438 -7.12 7.14 -38.24
CA LEU A 438 -7.12 8.13 -37.18
C LEU A 438 -6.69 9.50 -37.70
N ALA A 439 -5.66 9.54 -38.56
CA ALA A 439 -5.21 10.77 -39.21
C ALA A 439 -6.37 11.48 -39.93
N ARG A 440 -7.16 10.76 -40.73
CA ARG A 440 -8.33 11.35 -41.42
C ARG A 440 -9.38 11.89 -40.44
N ARG A 441 -9.62 11.19 -39.33
CA ARG A 441 -10.59 11.62 -38.31
C ARG A 441 -10.12 12.86 -37.58
N LEU A 442 -8.86 12.87 -37.12
CA LEU A 442 -8.26 14.01 -36.43
C LEU A 442 -8.09 15.19 -37.39
N ASP A 443 -7.82 14.94 -38.67
CA ASP A 443 -7.71 15.98 -39.68
C ASP A 443 -9.05 16.71 -39.90
N ALA A 444 -10.13 15.93 -39.95
CA ALA A 444 -11.52 16.41 -40.01
C ALA A 444 -12.04 17.04 -38.70
N GLY A 445 -11.19 17.20 -37.67
CA GLY A 445 -11.56 17.84 -36.40
C GLY A 445 -12.13 16.89 -35.33
N GLY A 446 -12.07 15.58 -35.55
CA GLY A 446 -12.39 14.57 -34.56
C GLY A 446 -11.32 14.47 -33.46
N ARG A 447 -11.61 13.62 -32.47
CA ARG A 447 -10.77 13.43 -31.28
C ARG A 447 -10.51 11.96 -30.98
N LEU A 448 -9.36 11.69 -30.39
CA LEU A 448 -9.06 10.42 -29.72
C LEU A 448 -9.28 10.55 -28.20
N LEU A 449 -10.04 9.63 -27.61
CA LEU A 449 -10.06 9.39 -26.16
C LEU A 449 -9.30 8.09 -25.86
N ALA A 450 -8.40 8.12 -24.89
CA ALA A 450 -7.58 6.96 -24.51
C ALA A 450 -7.81 6.56 -23.05
N VAL A 451 -7.97 5.26 -22.79
CA VAL A 451 -8.26 4.71 -21.46
C VAL A 451 -7.44 3.46 -21.17
N GLY A 452 -7.03 3.27 -19.91
CA GLY A 452 -6.25 2.11 -19.48
C GLY A 452 -5.94 2.19 -17.99
N ASN A 453 -5.51 1.06 -17.40
CA ASN A 453 -5.15 0.97 -15.98
C ASN A 453 -3.67 0.56 -15.80
N GLY A 454 -2.99 1.05 -14.77
CA GLY A 454 -1.60 0.69 -14.46
C GLY A 454 -0.65 0.96 -15.64
N GLY A 455 0.13 -0.04 -16.08
CA GLY A 455 1.02 0.13 -17.24
C GLY A 455 0.28 0.46 -18.55
N SER A 456 -0.97 0.02 -18.71
CA SER A 456 -1.82 0.43 -19.84
C SER A 456 -2.30 1.88 -19.73
N ALA A 457 -2.34 2.44 -18.51
CA ALA A 457 -2.58 3.86 -18.30
C ALA A 457 -1.37 4.67 -18.82
N ALA A 458 -0.14 4.26 -18.47
CA ALA A 458 1.08 4.90 -18.98
C ALA A 458 1.14 4.89 -20.53
N GLN A 459 0.71 3.81 -21.17
CA GLN A 459 0.61 3.72 -22.64
C GLN A 459 -0.44 4.66 -23.24
N ALA A 460 -1.61 4.76 -22.61
CA ALA A 460 -2.64 5.69 -23.02
C ALA A 460 -2.16 7.15 -22.91
N GLN A 461 -1.41 7.49 -21.84
CA GLN A 461 -0.76 8.80 -21.70
C GLN A 461 0.29 9.02 -22.78
N HIS A 462 1.18 8.05 -22.99
CA HIS A 462 2.23 8.08 -24.02
C HIS A 462 1.63 8.40 -25.39
N LEU A 463 0.64 7.61 -25.84
CA LEU A 463 -0.03 7.85 -27.12
C LEU A 463 -0.62 9.27 -27.22
N THR A 464 -1.34 9.72 -26.20
CA THR A 464 -1.96 11.06 -26.24
C THR A 464 -0.93 12.17 -26.27
N ALA A 465 0.22 12.00 -25.60
CA ALA A 465 1.31 12.97 -25.61
C ALA A 465 1.96 13.08 -27.01
N GLU A 466 2.20 11.94 -27.67
CA GLU A 466 2.76 11.93 -29.04
C GLU A 466 1.81 12.56 -30.08
N LEU A 467 0.49 12.41 -29.90
CA LEU A 467 -0.50 13.01 -30.80
C LEU A 467 -0.71 14.51 -30.54
N VAL A 468 -0.76 14.94 -29.28
CA VAL A 468 -0.92 16.35 -28.92
C VAL A 468 0.33 17.15 -29.24
N GLY A 469 1.50 16.57 -28.95
CA GLY A 469 2.79 17.08 -29.39
C GLY A 469 3.11 16.65 -30.81
N ARG A 470 4.33 16.15 -31.01
CA ARG A 470 4.81 15.56 -32.26
C ARG A 470 5.49 14.23 -31.95
N PHE A 471 5.41 13.29 -32.89
CA PHE A 471 6.11 12.01 -32.80
C PHE A 471 7.48 12.12 -33.49
N GLU A 472 7.53 12.02 -34.82
CA GLU A 472 8.79 12.11 -35.58
C GLU A 472 8.87 13.43 -36.35
N THR A 473 7.77 13.80 -37.02
CA THR A 473 7.72 14.93 -37.94
C THR A 473 7.02 16.12 -37.30
N GLU A 474 7.43 17.34 -37.65
CA GLU A 474 6.74 18.53 -37.14
C GLU A 474 5.39 18.67 -37.83
N ARG A 475 4.33 18.77 -37.03
CA ARG A 475 2.95 18.85 -37.51
C ARG A 475 2.08 19.64 -36.54
N ARG A 476 0.87 19.97 -36.97
CA ARG A 476 -0.12 20.58 -36.07
C ARG A 476 -0.47 19.62 -34.91
N ALA A 477 -0.76 20.21 -33.76
CA ALA A 477 -1.28 19.48 -32.60
C ALA A 477 -2.61 18.81 -32.95
N LEU A 478 -2.80 17.57 -32.50
CA LEU A 478 -4.02 16.80 -32.71
C LEU A 478 -4.82 16.66 -31.41
N SER A 479 -6.15 16.54 -31.51
CA SER A 479 -7.00 16.40 -30.32
C SER A 479 -6.96 14.97 -29.80
N ALA A 480 -6.20 14.74 -28.73
CA ALA A 480 -6.18 13.47 -28.00
C ALA A 480 -6.25 13.72 -26.50
N ILE A 481 -7.09 12.98 -25.77
CA ILE A 481 -7.29 13.13 -24.33
C ILE A 481 -7.14 11.78 -23.64
N CYS A 482 -6.30 11.75 -22.60
CA CYS A 482 -6.17 10.59 -21.74
C CYS A 482 -7.11 10.74 -20.53
N LEU A 483 -8.12 9.87 -20.40
CA LEU A 483 -9.18 10.09 -19.40
C LEU A 483 -8.76 9.79 -17.95
N HIS A 484 -7.55 9.30 -17.71
CA HIS A 484 -6.98 9.23 -16.36
C HIS A 484 -5.94 10.32 -16.09
N GLY A 485 -5.68 11.20 -17.06
CA GLY A 485 -4.65 12.23 -16.95
C GLY A 485 -5.01 13.35 -15.96
N ASP A 486 -6.30 13.70 -15.86
CA ASP A 486 -6.80 14.60 -14.83
C ASP A 486 -7.12 13.81 -13.56
N THR A 487 -6.21 13.88 -12.59
CA THR A 487 -6.33 13.15 -11.32
C THR A 487 -7.50 13.66 -10.48
N SER A 488 -7.87 14.94 -10.57
CA SER A 488 -9.00 15.51 -9.84
C SER A 488 -10.32 14.99 -10.41
N ALA A 489 -10.51 15.03 -11.73
CA ALA A 489 -11.70 14.49 -12.36
C ALA A 489 -11.83 12.97 -12.12
N LEU A 490 -10.73 12.22 -12.31
CA LEU A 490 -10.73 10.77 -12.13
C LEU A 490 -11.13 10.37 -10.71
N THR A 491 -10.54 11.01 -9.70
CA THR A 491 -10.82 10.69 -8.29
C THR A 491 -12.19 11.15 -7.83
N ALA A 492 -12.67 12.32 -8.29
CA ALA A 492 -14.02 12.78 -8.00
C ALA A 492 -15.09 11.85 -8.58
N ILE A 493 -14.94 11.45 -9.84
CA ILE A 493 -15.90 10.53 -10.48
C ILE A 493 -15.87 9.16 -9.81
N ALA A 494 -14.68 8.62 -9.55
CA ALA A 494 -14.55 7.33 -8.86
C ALA A 494 -15.15 7.37 -7.44
N ASN A 495 -15.04 8.51 -6.76
CA ASN A 495 -15.63 8.72 -5.44
C ASN A 495 -17.17 8.74 -5.47
N ASP A 496 -17.74 9.46 -6.44
CA ASP A 496 -19.17 9.77 -6.46
C ASP A 496 -20.00 8.70 -7.18
N TYR A 497 -19.41 8.00 -8.16
CA TYR A 497 -20.12 7.07 -9.06
C TYR A 497 -19.53 5.66 -9.11
N GLY A 498 -18.41 5.41 -8.41
CA GLY A 498 -17.69 4.14 -8.47
C GLY A 498 -16.56 4.13 -9.49
N ILE A 499 -15.57 3.26 -9.29
CA ILE A 499 -14.35 3.20 -10.11
C ILE A 499 -14.63 2.69 -11.53
N GLU A 500 -15.68 1.89 -11.69
CA GLU A 500 -16.23 1.41 -12.96
C GLU A 500 -16.68 2.58 -13.86
N GLU A 501 -17.24 3.63 -13.28
CA GLU A 501 -17.73 4.81 -14.01
C GLU A 501 -16.63 5.85 -14.29
N ALA A 502 -15.42 5.64 -13.74
CA ALA A 502 -14.33 6.60 -13.78
C ALA A 502 -13.98 7.07 -15.21
N PHE A 503 -14.09 6.18 -16.20
CA PHE A 503 -13.88 6.53 -17.61
C PHE A 503 -15.19 6.77 -18.36
N ALA A 504 -16.23 5.96 -18.14
CA ALA A 504 -17.50 6.06 -18.86
C ALA A 504 -18.13 7.46 -18.72
N ARG A 505 -18.12 8.02 -17.51
CA ARG A 505 -18.66 9.37 -17.28
C ARG A 505 -17.88 10.45 -18.03
N GLN A 506 -16.57 10.31 -18.16
CA GLN A 506 -15.74 11.22 -18.95
C GLN A 506 -15.93 11.02 -20.45
N VAL A 507 -16.18 9.79 -20.90
CA VAL A 507 -16.58 9.52 -22.29
C VAL A 507 -17.86 10.29 -22.60
N HIS A 508 -18.91 10.17 -21.79
CA HIS A 508 -20.15 10.93 -22.00
C HIS A 508 -19.95 12.45 -22.00
N ALA A 509 -18.97 12.95 -21.24
CA ALA A 509 -18.67 14.38 -21.17
C ALA A 509 -17.86 14.91 -22.38
N HIS A 510 -17.02 14.07 -22.99
CA HIS A 510 -16.02 14.52 -23.96
C HIS A 510 -16.19 13.95 -25.36
N ALA A 511 -16.92 12.85 -25.51
CA ALA A 511 -17.13 12.16 -26.78
C ALA A 511 -18.03 12.95 -27.72
N ARG A 512 -17.75 12.83 -29.02
CA ARG A 512 -18.62 13.27 -30.10
C ARG A 512 -18.82 12.13 -31.09
N PRO A 513 -19.96 12.08 -31.82
CA PRO A 513 -20.14 11.11 -32.89
C PRO A 513 -19.01 11.20 -33.92
N GLY A 514 -18.42 10.04 -34.26
CA GLY A 514 -17.29 9.95 -35.19
C GLY A 514 -15.90 10.11 -34.56
N ASP A 515 -15.80 10.42 -33.25
CA ASP A 515 -14.55 10.32 -32.50
C ASP A 515 -14.12 8.84 -32.31
N VAL A 516 -12.89 8.64 -31.83
CA VAL A 516 -12.34 7.31 -31.55
C VAL A 516 -12.07 7.15 -30.06
N LEU A 517 -12.54 6.05 -29.47
CA LEU A 517 -12.06 5.57 -28.18
C LEU A 517 -11.02 4.47 -28.42
N LEU A 518 -9.86 4.57 -27.80
CA LEU A 518 -8.87 3.48 -27.75
C LEU A 518 -8.70 2.98 -26.31
N GLY A 519 -9.11 1.74 -26.07
CA GLY A 519 -8.99 1.06 -24.78
C GLY A 519 -7.76 0.15 -24.71
N PHE A 520 -6.97 0.28 -23.66
CA PHE A 520 -5.80 -0.55 -23.38
C PHE A 520 -6.08 -1.48 -22.20
N SER A 521 -5.99 -2.79 -22.42
CA SER A 521 -6.12 -3.77 -21.35
C SER A 521 -5.44 -5.09 -21.68
N THR A 522 -4.36 -5.43 -20.97
CA THR A 522 -3.66 -6.71 -21.17
C THR A 522 -4.51 -7.94 -20.89
N SER A 523 -5.53 -7.82 -20.03
CA SER A 523 -6.49 -8.92 -19.77
C SER A 523 -7.77 -8.82 -20.59
N GLY A 524 -8.07 -7.65 -21.15
CA GLY A 524 -9.35 -7.35 -21.82
C GLY A 524 -10.57 -7.38 -20.91
N ARG A 525 -10.38 -7.36 -19.57
CA ARG A 525 -11.45 -7.60 -18.58
C ARG A 525 -11.66 -6.46 -17.58
N SER A 526 -10.93 -5.35 -17.72
CA SER A 526 -11.04 -4.22 -16.79
C SER A 526 -12.43 -3.57 -16.84
N ALA A 527 -13.19 -3.66 -15.75
CA ALA A 527 -14.58 -3.21 -15.69
C ALA A 527 -14.77 -1.75 -16.14
N ASN A 528 -13.90 -0.84 -15.68
CA ASN A 528 -13.95 0.57 -16.06
C ASN A 528 -13.61 0.85 -17.53
N VAL A 529 -12.73 0.04 -18.14
CA VAL A 529 -12.43 0.11 -19.59
C VAL A 529 -13.60 -0.45 -20.40
N LEU A 530 -14.24 -1.53 -19.92
CA LEU A 530 -15.45 -2.08 -20.55
C LEU A 530 -16.62 -1.09 -20.48
N ALA A 531 -16.80 -0.40 -19.35
CA ALA A 531 -17.80 0.65 -19.20
C ALA A 531 -17.55 1.80 -20.18
N ALA A 532 -16.29 2.26 -20.30
CA ALA A 532 -15.91 3.28 -21.29
C ALA A 532 -16.23 2.85 -22.73
N ALA A 533 -15.93 1.59 -23.09
CA ALA A 533 -16.23 1.05 -24.41
C ALA A 533 -17.73 1.05 -24.71
N ARG A 534 -18.58 0.68 -23.74
CA ARG A 534 -20.04 0.75 -23.90
C ARG A 534 -20.52 2.19 -24.07
N ALA A 535 -20.07 3.10 -23.19
CA ALA A 535 -20.41 4.52 -23.27
C ALA A 535 -19.98 5.15 -24.62
N ALA A 536 -18.83 4.76 -25.15
CA ALA A 536 -18.34 5.26 -26.44
C ALA A 536 -19.23 4.82 -27.61
N ARG A 537 -19.70 3.56 -27.60
CA ARG A 537 -20.66 3.07 -28.60
C ARG A 537 -21.98 3.83 -28.53
N GLU A 538 -22.48 4.07 -27.32
CA GLU A 538 -23.70 4.86 -27.10
C GLU A 538 -23.55 6.30 -27.63
N CYS A 539 -22.37 6.89 -27.50
CA CYS A 539 -22.04 8.21 -28.04
C CYS A 539 -21.72 8.23 -29.55
N GLY A 540 -21.81 7.10 -30.25
CA GLY A 540 -21.53 7.01 -31.69
C GLY A 540 -20.04 7.14 -32.04
N MET A 541 -19.14 6.82 -31.12
CA MET A 541 -17.71 6.73 -31.37
C MET A 541 -17.35 5.40 -32.03
N THR A 542 -16.23 5.36 -32.75
CA THR A 542 -15.56 4.10 -33.10
C THR A 542 -14.74 3.62 -31.91
N VAL A 543 -14.87 2.35 -31.53
CA VAL A 543 -14.16 1.76 -30.39
C VAL A 543 -13.07 0.82 -30.87
N TRP A 544 -11.82 1.13 -30.52
CA TRP A 544 -10.66 0.29 -30.76
C TRP A 544 -10.10 -0.28 -29.45
N GLY A 545 -9.47 -1.46 -29.53
CA GLY A 545 -8.91 -2.15 -28.37
C GLY A 545 -7.50 -2.69 -28.60
N LEU A 546 -6.58 -2.36 -27.70
CA LEU A 546 -5.29 -3.04 -27.57
C LEU A 546 -5.36 -4.01 -26.40
N THR A 547 -5.42 -5.30 -26.70
CA THR A 547 -5.62 -6.35 -25.68
C THR A 547 -4.50 -7.39 -25.66
N GLY A 548 -4.42 -8.15 -24.57
CA GLY A 548 -3.75 -9.45 -24.59
C GLY A 548 -4.58 -10.51 -25.32
N PRO A 549 -4.35 -11.82 -25.08
CA PRO A 549 -4.99 -12.90 -25.81
C PRO A 549 -6.52 -12.83 -25.83
N ALA A 550 -7.09 -13.21 -26.98
CA ALA A 550 -8.53 -13.35 -27.20
C ALA A 550 -8.97 -14.82 -27.07
N PRO A 551 -10.25 -15.12 -26.78
CA PRO A 551 -11.37 -14.19 -26.61
C PRO A 551 -11.33 -13.44 -25.27
N ASN A 552 -11.77 -12.18 -25.28
CA ASN A 552 -11.95 -11.38 -24.07
C ASN A 552 -13.06 -10.33 -24.25
N PRO A 553 -13.71 -9.88 -23.15
CA PRO A 553 -14.88 -9.00 -23.25
C PRO A 553 -14.63 -7.64 -23.91
N LEU A 554 -13.41 -7.10 -23.83
CA LEU A 554 -13.09 -5.84 -24.49
C LEU A 554 -13.01 -6.03 -26.00
N ALA A 555 -12.35 -7.10 -26.45
CA ALA A 555 -12.28 -7.45 -27.87
C ALA A 555 -13.68 -7.61 -28.49
N ASP A 556 -14.63 -8.19 -27.74
CA ASP A 556 -16.02 -8.36 -28.19
C ASP A 556 -16.82 -7.05 -28.29
N LEU A 557 -16.41 -6.00 -27.55
CA LEU A 557 -17.07 -4.68 -27.57
C LEU A 557 -16.47 -3.74 -28.63
N CYS A 558 -15.25 -3.98 -29.07
CA CYS A 558 -14.53 -3.14 -30.01
C CYS A 558 -15.04 -3.34 -31.46
N ASP A 559 -15.07 -2.26 -32.23
CA ASP A 559 -15.30 -2.31 -33.68
C ASP A 559 -14.06 -2.86 -34.42
N ASP A 560 -12.87 -2.69 -33.83
CA ASP A 560 -11.63 -3.31 -34.29
C ASP A 560 -10.65 -3.52 -33.12
N VAL A 561 -9.86 -4.59 -33.15
CA VAL A 561 -8.99 -4.98 -32.04
C VAL A 561 -7.62 -5.45 -32.52
N VAL A 562 -6.58 -4.99 -31.83
CA VAL A 562 -5.24 -5.54 -31.90
C VAL A 562 -5.05 -6.47 -30.70
N VAL A 563 -5.00 -7.77 -30.98
CA VAL A 563 -4.81 -8.84 -30.00
C VAL A 563 -3.34 -9.23 -30.01
N VAL A 564 -2.69 -9.12 -28.85
CA VAL A 564 -1.33 -9.61 -28.66
C VAL A 564 -1.40 -11.00 -28.03
N ASP A 565 -1.04 -12.01 -28.83
CA ASP A 565 -0.98 -13.39 -28.38
C ASP A 565 0.38 -13.69 -27.73
N ALA A 566 0.54 -13.24 -26.49
CA ALA A 566 1.72 -13.49 -25.68
C ALA A 566 1.32 -13.89 -24.25
N GLU A 567 2.06 -14.83 -23.67
CA GLU A 567 1.74 -15.38 -22.34
C GLU A 567 2.00 -14.38 -21.19
N ARG A 568 2.90 -13.41 -21.39
CA ARG A 568 3.33 -12.48 -20.33
C ARG A 568 2.83 -11.06 -20.55
N THR A 569 2.29 -10.49 -19.48
CA THR A 569 1.81 -9.09 -19.43
C THR A 569 2.85 -8.06 -19.87
N CYS A 570 4.13 -8.22 -19.50
CA CYS A 570 5.18 -7.28 -19.92
C CYS A 570 5.39 -7.30 -21.44
N THR A 571 5.44 -8.48 -22.05
CA THR A 571 5.57 -8.64 -23.51
C THR A 571 4.34 -8.10 -24.24
N ILE A 572 3.13 -8.28 -23.68
CA ILE A 572 1.92 -7.64 -24.19
C ILE A 572 2.06 -6.11 -24.17
N GLN A 573 2.54 -5.55 -23.05
CA GLN A 573 2.71 -4.11 -22.90
C GLN A 573 3.79 -3.55 -23.85
N GLU A 574 4.91 -4.23 -24.02
CA GLU A 574 5.93 -3.82 -24.99
C GLU A 574 5.39 -3.82 -26.42
N LEU A 575 4.62 -4.84 -26.80
CA LEU A 575 3.99 -4.89 -28.12
C LEU A 575 2.87 -3.86 -28.30
N HIS A 576 2.12 -3.53 -27.24
CA HIS A 576 1.19 -2.39 -27.27
C HIS A 576 1.93 -1.07 -27.50
N LEU A 577 3.11 -0.87 -26.89
CA LEU A 577 3.93 0.31 -27.12
C LEU A 577 4.46 0.37 -28.57
N VAL A 578 4.91 -0.76 -29.12
CA VAL A 578 5.30 -0.84 -30.53
C VAL A 578 4.12 -0.51 -31.45
N ALA A 579 2.92 -1.03 -31.16
CA ALA A 579 1.72 -0.70 -31.92
C ALA A 579 1.37 0.80 -31.83
N ILE A 580 1.56 1.43 -30.67
CA ILE A 580 1.40 2.89 -30.51
C ILE A 580 2.37 3.64 -31.43
N HIS A 581 3.66 3.29 -31.44
CA HIS A 581 4.65 3.97 -32.28
C HIS A 581 4.36 3.78 -33.77
N VAL A 582 3.97 2.58 -34.20
CA VAL A 582 3.54 2.34 -35.59
C VAL A 582 2.30 3.16 -35.94
N LEU A 583 1.32 3.23 -35.03
CA LEU A 583 0.13 4.04 -35.22
C LEU A 583 0.48 5.53 -35.35
N CYS A 584 1.34 6.07 -34.48
CA CYS A 584 1.79 7.47 -34.55
C CYS A 584 2.56 7.76 -35.84
N SER A 585 3.51 6.90 -36.23
CA SER A 585 4.26 7.05 -37.49
C SER A 585 3.33 7.05 -38.70
N ALA A 586 2.33 6.16 -38.71
CA ALA A 586 1.32 6.12 -39.76
C ALA A 586 0.38 7.35 -39.76
N VAL A 587 0.10 7.94 -38.58
CA VAL A 587 -0.62 9.23 -38.50
C VAL A 587 0.20 10.33 -39.16
N ASP A 588 1.47 10.47 -38.78
CA ASP A 588 2.40 11.46 -39.33
C ASP A 588 2.47 11.33 -40.87
N ALA A 589 2.78 10.13 -41.38
CA ALA A 589 2.88 9.87 -42.82
C ALA A 589 1.58 10.17 -43.59
N ALA A 590 0.42 9.83 -43.02
CA ALA A 590 -0.87 10.10 -43.65
C ALA A 590 -1.19 11.60 -43.71
N LEU A 591 -0.82 12.36 -42.68
CA LEU A 591 -0.98 13.82 -42.67
C LEU A 591 -0.01 14.49 -43.63
N GLU A 592 1.25 14.05 -43.70
CA GLU A 592 2.23 14.55 -44.67
C GLU A 592 1.80 14.31 -46.11
N ALA A 593 1.30 13.11 -46.43
CA ALA A 593 0.78 12.77 -47.75
C ALA A 593 -0.45 13.62 -48.14
N GLY A 594 -1.25 14.05 -47.16
CA GLY A 594 -2.35 15.00 -47.34
C GLY A 594 -1.91 16.47 -47.51
N VAL A 595 -0.64 16.79 -47.23
CA VAL A 595 -0.05 18.14 -47.24
C VAL A 595 0.74 18.43 -48.53
N ALA A 596 0.64 17.59 -49.58
CA ALA A 596 1.22 17.87 -50.90
C ALA A 596 1.00 19.35 -51.30
N PRO A 597 2.06 20.06 -51.75
CA PRO A 597 2.16 21.49 -51.57
C PRO A 597 1.02 22.21 -52.31
N ARG A 598 0.22 22.98 -51.56
CA ARG A 598 -0.58 24.05 -52.16
C ARG A 598 0.41 24.95 -52.91
N ALA A 599 0.38 24.84 -54.24
CA ALA A 599 1.20 25.62 -55.14
C ALA A 599 1.20 27.08 -54.69
N LYS A 600 2.40 27.68 -54.61
CA LYS A 600 2.63 29.10 -54.41
C LYS A 600 1.62 29.89 -55.24
N ARG A 601 0.61 30.50 -54.59
CA ARG A 601 0.00 31.71 -55.15
C ARG A 601 1.03 32.83 -54.97
N LEU A 602 1.87 32.97 -55.99
CA LEU A 602 2.56 34.22 -56.26
C LEU A 602 1.52 35.34 -56.41
N GLN A 603 1.91 36.51 -55.91
CA GLN A 603 1.19 37.76 -55.93
C GLN A 603 0.60 38.11 -57.31
N ALA A 604 -0.64 38.59 -57.30
CA ALA A 604 -1.07 39.80 -57.98
C ALA A 604 -2.22 40.39 -57.15
#